data_AF-A0A650A445-F1
#
_entry.id   AF-A0A650A445-F1
#
_cell.length_a   1.000
_cell.length_b   1.000
_cell.length_c   1.000
_cell.angle_alpha   90.00
_cell.angle_beta   90.00
_cell.angle_gamma   90.00
#
_symmetry.space_group_name_H-M   'P 1'
#
loop_
_entity.id
_entity.type
_entity.pdbx_description
1 polymer ?
#
loop_
_entity_poly.entity_id
_entity_poly.type
_entity_poly.pdbx_seq_one_letter_code
_entity_poly.pdbx_strand_id
1 'polypeptide(L)'
;MDRRHLYGATFGIVGVLLAGVQLLHATEQTAVPIAIVVDGAPFALLGLSLSFAGYWLASSEQFEEYLPRIAAWAVGGTLLLASVAALTLFSQRVATGTLQRATYITADSITVGAVAGTVVGLYDAQSQQHRQKLEAERDRTEAFARKAADLNNYGRALAQATTVEEVSAYCIEGLSSLLSLSETAFVEVGPEDTPITSSTVSNGFESQLRSIARHAAEDEAVVAVHEGESVPADVASVLTVRLENTAATTGVLVAIRDTAEPISTEDEQLLELLASHASMVLTRLYSGPGQGRPDNR
;
A
#
# COMPACT_ATOMS: atom_id res chain seq x y z
N MET A 1 -8.05 -5.84 28.34
CA MET A 1 -6.92 -6.74 28.02
C MET A 1 -6.92 -6.89 26.52
N ASP A 2 -5.92 -6.34 25.83
CA ASP A 2 -5.86 -6.41 24.38
C ASP A 2 -5.76 -7.87 23.93
N ARG A 3 -6.45 -8.21 22.84
CA ARG A 3 -6.55 -9.58 22.29
C ARG A 3 -5.18 -10.24 22.18
N ARG A 4 -4.18 -9.45 21.79
CA ARG A 4 -2.77 -9.85 21.68
C ARG A 4 -2.17 -10.42 22.98
N HIS A 5 -2.40 -9.75 24.11
CA HIS A 5 -1.90 -10.23 25.40
C HIS A 5 -2.60 -11.50 25.86
N LEU A 6 -3.89 -11.65 25.56
CA LEU A 6 -4.66 -12.85 25.92
C LEU A 6 -4.19 -14.09 25.15
N TYR A 7 -4.07 -14.00 23.82
CA TYR A 7 -3.56 -15.10 23.01
C TYR A 7 -2.10 -15.41 23.34
N GLY A 8 -1.23 -14.39 23.42
CA GLY A 8 0.17 -14.58 23.77
C GLY A 8 0.38 -15.22 25.15
N ALA A 9 -0.39 -14.79 26.16
CA ALA A 9 -0.36 -15.42 27.48
C ALA A 9 -0.85 -16.86 27.44
N THR A 10 -1.87 -17.17 26.63
CA THR A 10 -2.38 -18.54 26.48
C THR A 10 -1.30 -19.46 25.90
N PHE A 11 -0.66 -19.07 24.80
CA PHE A 11 0.46 -19.81 24.22
C PHE A 11 1.64 -19.95 25.19
N GLY A 12 1.96 -18.87 25.92
CA GLY A 12 2.96 -18.84 26.99
C GLY A 12 2.69 -19.90 28.07
N ILE A 13 1.51 -19.87 28.66
CA ILE A 13 1.12 -20.77 29.75
C ILE A 13 1.08 -22.22 29.26
N VAL A 14 0.47 -22.47 28.10
CA VAL A 14 0.38 -23.82 27.52
C VAL A 14 1.78 -24.39 27.26
N GLY A 15 2.68 -23.60 26.68
CA GLY A 15 4.05 -24.04 26.42
C GLY A 15 4.82 -24.39 27.70
N VAL A 16 4.73 -23.57 28.74
CA VAL A 16 5.37 -23.83 30.05
C VAL A 16 4.80 -25.08 30.71
N LEU A 17 3.47 -25.25 30.67
CA LEU A 17 2.81 -26.44 31.21
C LEU A 17 3.26 -27.71 30.47
N LEU A 18 3.31 -27.69 29.14
CA LEU A 18 3.79 -28.81 28.34
C LEU A 18 5.26 -29.13 28.68
N ALA A 19 6.12 -28.13 28.80
CA ALA A 19 7.51 -28.34 29.17
C ALA A 19 7.65 -28.99 30.56
N GLY A 20 6.87 -28.53 31.54
CA GLY A 20 6.83 -29.10 32.89
C GLY A 20 6.35 -30.56 32.90
N VAL A 21 5.26 -30.86 32.19
CA VAL A 21 4.74 -32.24 32.06
C VAL A 21 5.78 -33.16 31.43
N GLN A 22 6.51 -32.70 30.42
CA GLN A 22 7.52 -33.51 29.73
C GLN A 22 8.73 -33.83 30.62
N LEU A 23 9.18 -32.87 31.44
CA LEU A 23 10.25 -33.10 32.41
C LEU A 23 9.81 -34.07 33.52
N LEU A 24 8.57 -33.94 34.01
CA LEU A 24 8.02 -34.85 35.01
C LEU A 24 7.94 -36.29 34.47
N HIS A 25 7.35 -36.49 33.29
CA HIS A 25 7.27 -37.81 32.66
C HIS A 25 8.65 -38.44 32.42
N ALA A 26 9.64 -37.65 32.00
CA ALA A 26 10.99 -38.16 31.79
C ALA A 26 11.61 -38.70 33.11
N THR A 27 11.36 -38.03 34.23
CA THR A 27 11.86 -38.47 35.57
C THR A 27 11.13 -39.69 36.12
N GLU A 28 9.84 -39.87 35.80
CA GLU A 28 9.07 -41.05 36.22
C GLU A 28 9.46 -42.31 35.43
N GLN A 29 9.91 -42.14 34.19
CA GLN A 29 10.18 -43.25 33.26
C GLN A 29 11.52 -43.94 33.53
N THR A 30 12.52 -43.21 34.02
CA THR A 30 13.87 -43.75 34.19
C THR A 30 14.64 -43.01 35.28
N ALA A 31 15.38 -43.76 36.08
CA ALA A 31 16.33 -43.20 37.05
C ALA A 31 17.69 -42.86 36.41
N VAL A 32 17.88 -43.18 35.12
CA VAL A 32 19.15 -42.95 34.41
C VAL A 32 19.22 -41.49 33.94
N PRO A 33 20.13 -40.65 34.47
CA PRO A 33 20.13 -39.21 34.19
C PRO A 33 20.27 -38.86 32.71
N ILE A 34 21.08 -39.62 31.97
CA ILE A 34 21.27 -39.42 30.53
C ILE A 34 19.99 -39.67 29.75
N ALA A 35 19.21 -40.69 30.12
CA ALA A 35 17.95 -41.00 29.44
C ALA A 35 16.87 -39.94 29.70
N ILE A 36 16.83 -39.36 30.92
CA ILE A 36 15.94 -38.23 31.24
C ILE A 36 16.25 -37.03 30.33
N VAL A 37 17.54 -36.71 30.15
CA VAL A 37 17.96 -35.58 29.31
C VAL A 37 17.63 -35.85 27.85
N VAL A 38 17.94 -37.05 27.33
CA VAL A 38 17.75 -37.38 25.92
C VAL A 38 16.27 -37.45 25.54
N ASP A 39 15.43 -38.05 26.40
CA ASP A 39 14.01 -38.22 26.10
C ASP A 39 13.20 -36.97 26.47
N GLY A 40 13.49 -36.32 27.60
CA GLY A 40 12.70 -35.20 28.10
C GLY A 40 13.09 -33.82 27.53
N ALA A 41 14.39 -33.57 27.33
CA ALA A 41 14.85 -32.22 26.97
C ALA A 41 14.33 -31.74 25.60
N PRO A 42 14.29 -32.56 24.52
CA PRO A 42 13.76 -32.12 23.23
C PRO A 42 12.29 -31.66 23.31
N PHE A 43 11.43 -32.42 23.99
CA PHE A 43 10.01 -32.07 24.13
C PHE A 43 9.79 -30.90 25.10
N ALA A 44 10.62 -30.77 26.13
CA ALA A 44 10.62 -29.60 26.99
C ALA A 44 10.99 -28.33 26.19
N LEU A 45 12.01 -28.42 25.31
CA LEU A 45 12.38 -27.33 24.41
C LEU A 45 11.27 -26.97 23.41
N LEU A 46 10.50 -27.96 22.93
CA LEU A 46 9.32 -27.71 22.11
C LEU A 46 8.22 -26.96 22.88
N GLY A 47 7.97 -27.30 24.15
CA GLY A 47 7.06 -26.53 25.00
C GLY A 47 7.56 -25.10 25.25
N LEU A 48 8.87 -24.93 25.48
CA LEU A 48 9.48 -23.61 25.66
C LEU A 48 9.47 -22.78 24.37
N SER A 49 9.61 -23.39 23.19
CA SER A 49 9.52 -22.68 21.91
C SER A 49 8.10 -22.16 21.67
N LEU A 50 7.07 -22.92 22.08
CA LEU A 50 5.69 -22.45 22.08
C LEU A 50 5.50 -21.25 23.02
N SER A 51 6.17 -21.28 24.17
CA SER A 51 6.13 -20.18 25.13
C SER A 51 6.79 -18.91 24.58
N PHE A 52 7.95 -19.09 23.94
CA PHE A 52 8.66 -18.02 23.25
C PHE A 52 7.82 -17.43 22.10
N ALA A 53 7.15 -18.28 21.31
CA ALA A 53 6.20 -17.83 20.30
C ALA A 53 5.08 -17.01 20.96
N GLY A 54 4.48 -17.49 22.05
CA GLY A 54 3.47 -16.74 22.79
C GLY A 54 3.93 -15.33 23.23
N TYR A 55 5.13 -15.22 23.77
CA TYR A 55 5.74 -13.93 24.11
C TYR A 55 5.96 -13.04 22.88
N TRP A 56 6.50 -13.61 21.80
CA TRP A 56 6.76 -12.87 20.58
C TRP A 56 5.46 -12.33 19.94
N LEU A 57 4.41 -13.15 19.88
CA LEU A 57 3.08 -12.73 19.44
C LEU A 57 2.47 -11.68 20.39
N ALA A 58 2.70 -11.78 21.70
CA ALA A 58 2.25 -10.78 22.67
C ALA A 58 2.89 -9.40 22.46
N SER A 59 4.10 -9.36 21.90
CA SER A 59 4.89 -8.15 21.67
C SER A 59 4.75 -7.56 20.27
N SER A 60 4.21 -8.30 19.30
CA SER A 60 4.20 -7.93 17.88
C SER A 60 2.82 -7.43 17.43
N GLU A 61 2.71 -6.16 17.03
CA GLU A 61 1.46 -5.54 16.51
C GLU A 61 1.01 -6.13 15.19
N GLN A 62 1.96 -6.49 14.33
CA GLN A 62 1.70 -6.94 12.96
C GLN A 62 0.87 -8.23 12.84
N PHE A 63 0.72 -9.01 13.92
CA PHE A 63 0.01 -10.30 13.90
C PHE A 63 -1.36 -10.28 14.56
N GLU A 64 -1.82 -9.14 15.09
CA GLU A 64 -3.04 -9.09 15.91
C GLU A 64 -4.28 -9.60 15.16
N GLU A 65 -4.40 -9.26 13.88
CA GLU A 65 -5.48 -9.71 13.01
C GLU A 65 -5.41 -11.23 12.74
N TYR A 66 -4.20 -11.80 12.69
CA TYR A 66 -3.96 -13.20 12.35
C TYR A 66 -3.94 -14.15 13.57
N LEU A 67 -3.98 -13.63 14.80
CA LEU A 67 -3.94 -14.42 16.04
C LEU A 67 -4.97 -15.57 16.10
N PRO A 68 -6.27 -15.37 15.76
CA PRO A 68 -7.25 -16.45 15.82
C PRO A 68 -6.93 -17.59 14.84
N ARG A 69 -6.34 -17.26 13.69
CA ARG A 69 -5.95 -18.22 12.64
C ARG A 69 -4.74 -19.04 13.07
N ILE A 70 -3.74 -18.40 13.68
CA ILE A 70 -2.58 -19.09 14.27
C ILE A 70 -3.05 -20.06 15.37
N ALA A 71 -3.96 -19.62 16.25
CA ALA A 71 -4.55 -20.47 17.28
C ALA A 71 -5.35 -21.65 16.68
N ALA A 72 -6.12 -21.42 15.62
CA ALA A 72 -6.85 -22.48 14.92
C ALA A 72 -5.91 -23.54 14.34
N TRP A 73 -4.78 -23.14 13.75
CA TRP A 73 -3.76 -24.07 13.26
C TRP A 73 -3.07 -24.85 14.38
N ALA A 74 -2.75 -24.19 15.51
CA ALA A 74 -2.20 -24.87 16.68
C ALA A 74 -3.17 -25.93 17.22
N VAL A 75 -4.45 -25.59 17.39
CA VAL A 75 -5.50 -26.52 17.81
C VAL A 75 -5.68 -27.65 16.79
N GLY A 76 -5.70 -27.32 15.49
CA GLY A 76 -5.81 -28.30 14.42
C GLY A 76 -4.65 -29.30 14.41
N GLY A 77 -3.41 -28.81 14.59
CA GLY A 77 -2.22 -29.65 14.73
C GLY A 77 -2.29 -30.55 15.96
N THR A 78 -2.67 -30.01 17.12
CA THR A 78 -2.87 -30.79 18.35
C THR A 78 -3.93 -31.88 18.16
N LEU A 79 -5.10 -31.56 17.59
CA LEU A 79 -6.17 -32.52 17.36
C LEU A 79 -5.75 -33.62 16.38
N LEU A 80 -5.03 -33.27 15.32
CA LEU A 80 -4.53 -34.23 14.34
C LEU A 80 -3.56 -35.22 15.00
N LEU A 81 -2.57 -34.73 15.75
CA LEU A 81 -1.61 -35.59 16.44
C LEU A 81 -2.24 -36.38 17.59
N ALA A 82 -3.20 -35.80 18.33
CA ALA A 82 -3.95 -36.51 19.35
C ALA A 82 -4.78 -37.67 18.75
N SER A 83 -5.34 -37.48 17.55
CA SER A 83 -6.05 -38.53 16.82
C SER A 83 -5.11 -39.66 16.40
N VAL A 84 -3.90 -39.33 15.93
CA VAL A 84 -2.86 -40.32 15.63
C VAL A 84 -2.47 -41.09 16.88
N ALA A 85 -2.21 -40.40 18.01
CA ALA A 85 -1.90 -41.04 19.28
C ALA A 85 -3.00 -42.01 19.74
N ALA A 86 -4.26 -41.59 19.67
CA ALA A 86 -5.40 -42.42 20.03
C ALA A 86 -5.48 -43.69 19.16
N LEU A 87 -5.24 -43.57 17.85
CA LEU A 87 -5.20 -44.70 16.93
C LEU A 87 -4.03 -45.65 17.24
N THR A 88 -2.85 -45.12 17.52
CA THR A 88 -1.68 -45.92 17.91
C THR A 88 -1.93 -46.69 19.20
N LEU A 89 -2.49 -46.04 20.22
CA LEU A 89 -2.82 -46.68 21.49
C LEU A 89 -3.92 -47.74 21.35
N PHE A 90 -4.92 -47.48 20.51
CA PHE A 90 -5.94 -48.48 20.19
C PHE A 90 -5.32 -49.70 19.51
N SER A 91 -4.46 -49.48 18.51
CA SER A 91 -3.76 -50.56 17.80
C SER A 91 -2.89 -51.39 18.75
N GLN A 92 -2.12 -50.73 19.64
CA GLN A 92 -1.32 -51.40 20.65
C GLN A 92 -2.18 -52.22 21.61
N ARG A 93 -3.30 -51.67 22.09
CA ARG A 93 -4.22 -52.38 22.97
C ARG A 93 -4.78 -53.64 22.31
N VAL A 94 -5.10 -53.58 21.01
CA VAL A 94 -5.59 -54.74 20.25
C VAL A 94 -4.49 -55.78 20.04
N ALA A 95 -3.25 -55.35 19.78
CA ALA A 95 -2.14 -56.25 19.47
C ALA A 95 -1.50 -56.91 20.71
N THR A 96 -1.31 -56.17 21.80
CA THR A 96 -0.55 -56.63 22.98
C THR A 96 -1.39 -56.74 24.25
N GLY A 97 -2.65 -56.26 24.25
CA GLY A 97 -3.51 -56.23 25.42
C GLY A 97 -3.10 -55.22 26.50
N THR A 98 -2.07 -54.40 26.26
CA THR A 98 -1.51 -53.47 27.25
C THR A 98 -1.56 -52.02 26.76
N LEU A 99 -1.60 -51.08 27.71
CA LEU A 99 -1.55 -49.63 27.48
C LEU A 99 -0.33 -49.02 28.19
N GLN A 100 0.81 -49.72 28.14
CA GLN A 100 2.05 -49.20 28.72
C GLN A 100 2.47 -47.95 27.95
N ARG A 101 2.74 -46.85 28.66
CA ARG A 101 3.17 -45.53 28.13
C ARG A 101 2.09 -44.71 27.41
N ALA A 102 0.81 -44.98 27.66
CA ALA A 102 -0.29 -44.23 27.03
C ALA A 102 -0.24 -42.71 27.28
N THR A 103 0.10 -42.30 28.51
CA THR A 103 0.26 -40.90 28.89
C THR A 103 1.41 -40.23 28.14
N TYR A 104 2.53 -40.93 27.97
CA TYR A 104 3.73 -40.45 27.28
C TYR A 104 3.46 -40.22 25.78
N ILE A 105 2.93 -41.23 25.08
CA ILE A 105 2.61 -41.13 23.63
C ILE A 105 1.63 -39.98 23.36
N THR A 106 0.67 -39.78 24.25
CA THR A 106 -0.32 -38.70 24.14
C THR A 106 0.31 -37.33 24.36
N ALA A 107 1.11 -37.16 25.42
CA ALA A 107 1.78 -35.89 25.73
C ALA A 107 2.75 -35.46 24.62
N ASP A 108 3.57 -36.38 24.11
CA ASP A 108 4.50 -36.11 23.00
C ASP A 108 3.76 -35.67 21.75
N SER A 109 2.69 -36.40 21.40
CA SER A 109 1.89 -36.10 20.22
C SER A 109 1.22 -34.73 20.35
N ILE A 110 0.68 -34.39 21.53
CA ILE A 110 0.08 -33.07 21.78
C ILE A 110 1.12 -31.97 21.63
N THR A 111 2.31 -32.12 22.22
CA THR A 111 3.39 -31.12 22.14
C THR A 111 3.84 -30.91 20.70
N VAL A 112 4.11 -32.00 19.97
CA VAL A 112 4.52 -31.94 18.56
C VAL A 112 3.42 -31.30 17.70
N GLY A 113 2.17 -31.70 17.89
CA GLY A 113 1.04 -31.15 17.15
C GLY A 113 0.81 -29.66 17.41
N ALA A 114 0.93 -29.23 18.67
CA ALA A 114 0.81 -27.82 19.04
C ALA A 114 1.90 -26.98 18.37
N VAL A 115 3.16 -27.42 18.44
CA VAL A 115 4.28 -26.69 17.82
C VAL A 115 4.17 -26.69 16.29
N ALA A 116 3.95 -27.85 15.68
CA ALA A 116 3.83 -27.96 14.22
C ALA A 116 2.67 -27.11 13.69
N GLY A 117 1.50 -27.17 14.33
CA GLY A 117 0.36 -26.33 13.99
C GLY A 117 0.67 -24.84 14.15
N THR A 118 1.37 -24.45 15.21
CA THR A 118 1.78 -23.05 15.43
C THR A 118 2.70 -22.56 14.32
N VAL A 119 3.71 -23.35 13.93
CA VAL A 119 4.63 -23.00 12.83
C VAL A 119 3.88 -22.80 11.51
N VAL A 120 2.96 -23.72 11.18
CA VAL A 120 2.11 -23.60 9.99
C VAL A 120 1.26 -22.33 10.05
N GLY A 121 0.66 -22.03 11.21
CA GLY A 121 -0.13 -20.84 11.41
C GLY A 121 0.67 -19.54 11.21
N LEU A 122 1.91 -19.48 11.73
CA LEU A 122 2.79 -18.33 11.52
C LEU A 122 3.16 -18.15 10.05
N TYR A 123 3.49 -19.24 9.36
CA TYR A 123 3.82 -19.21 7.94
C TYR A 123 2.62 -18.73 7.09
N ASP A 124 1.43 -19.23 7.37
CA ASP A 124 0.20 -18.84 6.69
C ASP A 124 -0.13 -17.35 6.93
N ALA A 125 0.05 -16.85 8.16
CA ALA A 125 -0.11 -15.43 8.48
C ALA A 125 0.89 -14.54 7.71
N GLN A 126 2.17 -14.93 7.67
CA GLN A 126 3.20 -14.22 6.91
C GLN A 126 2.91 -14.23 5.41
N SER A 127 2.45 -15.35 4.88
CA SER A 127 2.09 -15.49 3.46
C SER A 127 0.98 -14.53 3.07
N GLN A 128 -0.06 -14.40 3.90
CA GLN A 128 -1.16 -13.46 3.65
C GLN A 128 -0.68 -12.01 3.67
N GLN A 129 0.13 -11.63 4.65
CA GLN A 129 0.67 -10.27 4.72
C GLN A 129 1.53 -9.94 3.49
N HIS A 130 2.34 -10.89 3.02
CA HIS A 130 3.16 -10.70 1.83
C HIS A 130 2.29 -10.56 0.57
N ARG A 131 1.23 -11.38 0.45
CA ARG A 131 0.29 -11.29 -0.67
C ARG A 131 -0.45 -9.95 -0.71
N GLN A 132 -0.93 -9.46 0.43
CA GLN A 132 -1.60 -8.15 0.49
C GLN A 132 -0.66 -7.01 0.06
N LYS A 133 0.61 -7.05 0.45
CA LYS A 133 1.62 -6.07 -0.01
C LYS A 133 1.82 -6.15 -1.52
N LEU A 134 1.97 -7.36 -2.07
CA LEU A 134 2.15 -7.56 -3.51
C LEU A 134 0.91 -7.12 -4.31
N GLU A 135 -0.29 -7.41 -3.81
CA GLU A 135 -1.55 -6.97 -4.42
C GLU A 135 -1.64 -5.44 -4.43
N ALA A 136 -1.31 -4.77 -3.32
CA ALA A 136 -1.28 -3.31 -3.24
C ALA A 136 -0.23 -2.68 -4.19
N GLU A 137 0.98 -3.25 -4.28
CA GLU A 137 2.01 -2.80 -5.22
C GLU A 137 1.60 -2.98 -6.68
N ARG A 138 0.98 -4.13 -7.00
CA ARG A 138 0.46 -4.42 -8.33
C ARG A 138 -0.64 -3.44 -8.71
N ASP A 139 -1.61 -3.21 -7.82
CA ASP A 139 -2.74 -2.32 -8.08
C ASP A 139 -2.26 -0.87 -8.25
N ARG A 140 -1.26 -0.42 -7.47
CA ARG A 140 -0.59 0.87 -7.68
C ARG A 140 0.10 0.95 -9.05
N THR A 141 0.82 -0.10 -9.44
CA THR A 141 1.53 -0.15 -10.73
C THR A 141 0.55 -0.16 -11.91
N GLU A 142 -0.54 -0.91 -11.80
CA GLU A 142 -1.58 -0.97 -12.83
C GLU A 142 -2.30 0.38 -12.96
N ALA A 143 -2.61 1.04 -11.84
CA ALA A 143 -3.19 2.38 -11.85
C ALA A 143 -2.25 3.38 -12.53
N PHE A 144 -0.96 3.36 -12.20
CA PHE A 144 0.03 4.21 -12.85
C PHE A 144 0.14 3.93 -14.36
N ALA A 145 0.23 2.65 -14.76
CA ALA A 145 0.31 2.27 -16.17
C ALA A 145 -0.92 2.70 -16.96
N ARG A 146 -2.12 2.64 -16.35
CA ARG A 146 -3.36 3.13 -16.95
C ARG A 146 -3.32 4.65 -17.16
N LYS A 147 -2.98 5.42 -16.12
CA LYS A 147 -2.82 6.87 -16.21
C LYS A 147 -1.78 7.26 -17.28
N ALA A 148 -0.65 6.56 -17.34
CA ALA A 148 0.39 6.81 -18.35
C ALA A 148 -0.08 6.49 -19.78
N ALA A 149 -0.86 5.42 -19.96
CA ALA A 149 -1.43 5.07 -21.26
C ALA A 149 -2.44 6.13 -21.74
N ASP A 150 -3.30 6.61 -20.84
CA ASP A 150 -4.26 7.69 -21.13
C ASP A 150 -3.50 8.99 -21.45
N LEU A 151 -2.45 9.32 -20.68
CA LEU A 151 -1.59 10.47 -20.95
C LEU A 151 -0.91 10.39 -22.32
N ASN A 152 -0.47 9.21 -22.75
CA ASN A 152 0.12 9.02 -24.07
C ASN A 152 -0.91 9.27 -25.20
N ASN A 153 -2.20 8.96 -24.97
CA ASN A 153 -3.26 9.32 -25.91
C ASN A 153 -3.42 10.85 -26.01
N TYR A 154 -3.38 11.56 -24.88
CA TYR A 154 -3.41 13.03 -24.88
C TYR A 154 -2.16 13.64 -25.52
N GLY A 155 -0.97 13.08 -25.27
CA GLY A 155 0.26 13.51 -25.93
C GLY A 155 0.19 13.40 -27.46
N ARG A 156 -0.44 12.33 -27.97
CA ARG A 156 -0.72 12.18 -29.41
C ARG A 156 -1.74 13.20 -29.93
N ALA A 157 -2.80 13.47 -29.17
CA ALA A 157 -3.82 14.46 -29.53
C ALA A 157 -3.23 15.88 -29.54
N LEU A 158 -2.44 16.23 -28.53
CA LEU A 158 -1.67 17.48 -28.45
C LEU A 158 -0.73 17.64 -29.64
N ALA A 159 0.01 16.60 -30.02
CA ALA A 159 0.92 16.66 -31.16
C ALA A 159 0.22 16.94 -32.50
N GLN A 160 -1.08 16.64 -32.60
CA GLN A 160 -1.93 16.89 -33.77
C GLN A 160 -2.71 18.20 -33.69
N ALA A 161 -2.73 18.87 -32.53
CA ALA A 161 -3.44 20.11 -32.34
C ALA A 161 -2.87 21.23 -33.23
N THR A 162 -3.77 22.02 -33.80
CA THR A 162 -3.47 23.11 -34.74
C THR A 162 -3.82 24.48 -34.19
N THR A 163 -4.56 24.54 -33.09
CA THR A 163 -4.94 25.79 -32.41
C THR A 163 -4.64 25.74 -30.91
N VAL A 164 -4.54 26.91 -30.28
CA VAL A 164 -4.30 27.03 -28.83
C VAL A 164 -5.52 26.52 -28.06
N GLU A 165 -6.72 26.71 -28.60
CA GLU A 165 -7.97 26.21 -28.03
C GLU A 165 -7.97 24.67 -27.95
N GLU A 166 -7.54 23.98 -29.02
CA GLU A 166 -7.41 22.51 -29.02
C GLU A 166 -6.40 22.05 -27.97
N VAL A 167 -5.25 22.72 -27.88
CA VAL A 167 -4.24 22.41 -26.85
C VAL A 167 -4.82 22.60 -25.45
N SER A 168 -5.49 23.72 -25.20
CA SER A 168 -6.10 24.03 -23.90
C SER A 168 -7.14 22.97 -23.51
N ALA A 169 -7.96 22.52 -24.46
CA ALA A 169 -8.99 21.51 -24.23
C ALA A 169 -8.36 20.15 -23.88
N TYR A 170 -7.36 19.69 -24.64
CA TYR A 170 -6.67 18.42 -24.33
C TYR A 170 -5.90 18.48 -23.03
N CYS A 171 -5.35 19.63 -22.65
CA CYS A 171 -4.67 19.79 -21.36
C CYS A 171 -5.65 19.74 -20.18
N ILE A 172 -6.80 20.41 -20.29
CA ILE A 172 -7.89 20.36 -19.31
C ILE A 172 -8.43 18.92 -19.18
N GLU A 173 -8.64 18.24 -20.31
CA GLU A 173 -9.12 16.86 -20.33
C GLU A 173 -8.08 15.90 -19.73
N GLY A 174 -6.80 16.04 -20.10
CA GLY A 174 -5.71 15.25 -19.54
C GLY A 174 -5.57 15.44 -18.03
N LEU A 175 -5.62 16.69 -17.55
CA LEU A 175 -5.55 17.01 -16.13
C LEU A 175 -6.75 16.49 -15.34
N SER A 176 -7.96 16.73 -15.84
CA SER A 176 -9.21 16.26 -15.21
C SER A 176 -9.28 14.75 -15.16
N SER A 177 -8.88 14.05 -16.21
CA SER A 177 -8.83 12.58 -16.26
C SER A 177 -7.80 12.01 -15.30
N LEU A 178 -6.57 12.54 -15.30
CA LEU A 178 -5.45 12.00 -14.52
C LEU A 178 -5.66 12.08 -13.01
N LEU A 179 -6.27 13.17 -12.55
CA LEU A 179 -6.52 13.45 -11.14
C LEU A 179 -7.99 13.32 -10.74
N SER A 180 -8.88 12.95 -11.67
CA SER A 180 -10.34 12.89 -11.45
C SER A 180 -10.91 14.22 -10.93
N LEU A 181 -10.44 15.34 -11.49
CA LEU A 181 -10.86 16.70 -11.10
C LEU A 181 -11.97 17.20 -12.03
N SER A 182 -12.98 17.85 -11.46
CA SER A 182 -14.12 18.39 -12.21
C SER A 182 -13.95 19.87 -12.60
N GLU A 183 -13.20 20.63 -11.80
CA GLU A 183 -13.05 22.07 -11.96
C GLU A 183 -11.61 22.42 -12.38
N THR A 184 -11.41 22.57 -13.69
CA THR A 184 -10.12 22.85 -14.30
C THR A 184 -10.24 24.00 -15.29
N ALA A 185 -9.19 24.81 -15.42
CA ALA A 185 -9.13 25.93 -16.32
C ALA A 185 -7.74 26.05 -16.96
N PHE A 186 -7.70 26.60 -18.16
CA PHE A 186 -6.49 26.99 -18.86
C PHE A 186 -6.47 28.51 -18.99
N VAL A 187 -5.42 29.11 -18.47
CA VAL A 187 -5.24 30.57 -18.43
C VAL A 187 -3.96 30.93 -19.14
N GLU A 188 -4.03 31.86 -20.08
CA GLU A 188 -2.84 32.43 -20.71
C GLU A 188 -2.40 33.66 -19.93
N VAL A 189 -1.13 33.70 -19.51
CA VAL A 189 -0.55 34.82 -18.77
C VAL A 189 0.37 35.58 -19.72
N GLY A 190 -0.12 36.68 -20.27
CA GLY A 190 0.64 37.61 -21.11
C GLY A 190 1.02 38.91 -20.40
N PRO A 191 1.77 39.80 -21.06
CA PRO A 191 2.23 41.06 -20.48
C PRO A 191 1.10 42.08 -20.27
N GLU A 192 0.09 42.09 -21.14
CA GLU A 192 -1.01 43.08 -21.11
C GLU A 192 -2.36 42.48 -20.66
N ASP A 193 -2.58 41.18 -20.87
CA ASP A 193 -3.84 40.52 -20.52
C ASP A 193 -3.62 39.09 -20.02
N THR A 194 -4.66 38.54 -19.38
CA THR A 194 -4.69 37.18 -18.84
C THR A 194 -6.01 36.49 -19.21
N PRO A 195 -6.22 36.18 -20.50
CA PRO A 195 -7.47 35.56 -20.94
C PRO A 195 -7.56 34.11 -20.44
N ILE A 196 -8.81 33.70 -20.15
CA ILE A 196 -9.15 32.31 -19.85
C ILE A 196 -9.59 31.67 -21.16
N THR A 197 -8.75 30.79 -21.71
CA THR A 197 -8.98 30.18 -23.03
C THR A 197 -10.03 29.07 -22.95
N SER A 198 -10.02 28.29 -21.87
CA SER A 198 -11.00 27.24 -21.61
C SER A 198 -11.15 27.02 -20.11
N SER A 199 -12.35 26.69 -19.64
CA SER A 199 -12.66 26.49 -18.23
C SER A 199 -13.86 25.58 -18.05
N THR A 200 -13.77 24.66 -17.10
CA THR A 200 -14.90 23.91 -16.54
C THR A 200 -15.28 24.38 -15.13
N VAL A 201 -14.57 25.39 -14.60
CA VAL A 201 -14.81 25.96 -13.28
C VAL A 201 -16.15 26.72 -13.27
N SER A 202 -16.88 26.58 -12.16
CA SER A 202 -18.14 27.26 -11.90
C SER A 202 -18.04 28.79 -12.04
N ASN A 203 -19.10 29.46 -12.51
CA ASN A 203 -19.13 30.92 -12.68
C ASN A 203 -18.87 31.64 -11.34
N GLY A 204 -17.91 32.56 -11.32
CA GLY A 204 -17.59 33.40 -10.15
C GLY A 204 -16.13 33.38 -9.70
N PHE A 205 -15.34 32.40 -10.14
CA PHE A 205 -13.93 32.25 -9.75
C PHE A 205 -12.92 32.90 -10.72
N GLU A 206 -13.38 33.53 -11.80
CA GLU A 206 -12.51 34.00 -12.90
C GLU A 206 -11.40 34.96 -12.45
N SER A 207 -11.71 35.95 -11.59
CA SER A 207 -10.71 36.90 -11.11
C SER A 207 -9.64 36.24 -10.22
N GLN A 208 -10.03 35.22 -9.45
CA GLN A 208 -9.12 34.47 -8.60
C GLN A 208 -8.25 33.54 -9.45
N LEU A 209 -8.83 32.85 -10.44
CA LEU A 209 -8.09 32.01 -11.38
C LEU A 209 -6.99 32.80 -12.10
N ARG A 210 -7.28 34.04 -12.55
CA ARG A 210 -6.27 34.91 -13.17
C ARG A 210 -5.17 35.33 -12.20
N SER A 211 -5.50 35.60 -10.94
CA SER A 211 -4.52 35.94 -9.90
C SER A 211 -3.59 34.77 -9.60
N ILE A 212 -4.17 33.58 -9.40
CA ILE A 212 -3.42 32.34 -9.13
C ILE A 212 -2.54 31.98 -10.32
N ALA A 213 -3.07 32.03 -11.54
CA ALA A 213 -2.31 31.76 -12.75
C ALA A 213 -1.11 32.70 -12.91
N ARG A 214 -1.29 34.00 -12.63
CA ARG A 214 -0.18 34.97 -12.69
C ARG A 214 0.91 34.66 -11.67
N HIS A 215 0.53 34.26 -10.45
CA HIS A 215 1.51 33.86 -9.44
C HIS A 215 2.25 32.57 -9.84
N ALA A 216 1.53 31.56 -10.32
CA ALA A 216 2.11 30.30 -10.77
C ALA A 216 3.00 30.44 -12.01
N ALA A 217 2.79 31.45 -12.87
CA ALA A 217 3.68 31.73 -13.99
C ALA A 217 5.09 32.15 -13.52
N GLU A 218 5.18 32.82 -12.36
CA GLU A 218 6.43 33.29 -11.76
C GLU A 218 7.12 32.25 -10.87
N ASP A 219 6.41 31.18 -10.49
CA ASP A 219 6.93 30.12 -9.61
C ASP A 219 8.06 29.32 -10.28
N GLU A 220 9.01 28.76 -9.53
CA GLU A 220 10.05 27.90 -10.13
C GLU A 220 9.52 26.50 -10.46
N ALA A 221 8.50 26.03 -9.72
CA ALA A 221 7.94 24.70 -9.89
C ALA A 221 7.00 24.61 -11.11
N VAL A 222 7.10 23.52 -11.87
CA VAL A 222 6.17 23.22 -12.97
C VAL A 222 4.79 22.83 -12.41
N VAL A 223 4.77 22.08 -11.31
CA VAL A 223 3.56 21.64 -10.62
C VAL A 223 3.61 22.17 -9.19
N ALA A 224 2.58 22.92 -8.78
CA ALA A 224 2.50 23.48 -7.44
C ALA A 224 1.10 23.31 -6.85
N VAL A 225 1.03 23.04 -5.55
CA VAL A 225 -0.21 23.01 -4.77
C VAL A 225 -0.23 24.21 -3.84
N HIS A 226 -1.28 25.01 -3.96
CA HIS A 226 -1.52 26.21 -3.17
C HIS A 226 -2.60 25.93 -2.14
N GLU A 227 -2.42 26.41 -0.91
CA GLU A 227 -3.33 26.21 0.22
C GLU A 227 -3.41 27.47 1.09
N GLY A 228 -4.50 27.62 1.85
CA GLY A 228 -4.66 28.69 2.83
C GLY A 228 -4.97 30.04 2.20
N GLU A 229 -4.21 31.08 2.54
CA GLU A 229 -4.53 32.47 2.18
C GLU A 229 -4.39 32.78 0.68
N SER A 230 -3.72 31.90 -0.07
CA SER A 230 -3.58 31.98 -1.53
C SER A 230 -4.76 31.39 -2.31
N VAL A 231 -5.72 30.79 -1.61
CA VAL A 231 -6.84 30.03 -2.17
C VAL A 231 -8.19 30.62 -1.70
N PRO A 232 -9.27 30.57 -2.52
CA PRO A 232 -10.60 30.99 -2.06
C PRO A 232 -11.03 30.27 -0.76
N ALA A 233 -11.74 30.97 0.12
CA ALA A 233 -12.08 30.47 1.46
C ALA A 233 -12.96 29.20 1.48
N ASP A 234 -13.59 28.88 0.35
CA ASP A 234 -14.44 27.71 0.10
C ASP A 234 -13.72 26.56 -0.61
N VAL A 235 -12.44 26.70 -0.93
CA VAL A 235 -11.62 25.72 -1.64
C VAL A 235 -10.53 25.16 -0.72
N ALA A 236 -10.32 23.85 -0.73
CA ALA A 236 -9.32 23.21 0.11
C ALA A 236 -7.89 23.45 -0.41
N SER A 237 -7.66 23.22 -1.70
CA SER A 237 -6.39 23.55 -2.36
C SER A 237 -6.57 23.84 -3.85
N VAL A 238 -5.60 24.53 -4.44
CA VAL A 238 -5.54 24.77 -5.90
C VAL A 238 -4.25 24.20 -6.45
N LEU A 239 -4.36 23.36 -7.47
CA LEU A 239 -3.23 22.85 -8.23
C LEU A 239 -2.98 23.75 -9.43
N THR A 240 -1.73 24.12 -9.65
CA THR A 240 -1.29 24.82 -10.86
C THR A 240 -0.24 24.00 -11.61
N VAL A 241 -0.39 23.90 -12.93
CA VAL A 241 0.61 23.30 -13.81
C VAL A 241 1.04 24.34 -14.84
N ARG A 242 2.30 24.76 -14.77
CA ARG A 242 2.89 25.76 -15.65
C ARG A 242 3.32 25.13 -16.98
N LEU A 243 2.90 25.74 -18.07
CA LEU A 243 3.29 25.39 -19.43
C LEU A 243 4.26 26.45 -19.94
N GLU A 244 5.56 26.13 -19.88
CA GLU A 244 6.60 27.01 -20.39
C GLU A 244 6.49 27.19 -21.90
N ASN A 245 6.80 28.38 -22.38
CA ASN A 245 6.87 28.69 -23.80
C ASN A 245 7.90 29.80 -24.01
N THR A 246 8.49 29.86 -25.20
CA THR A 246 9.44 30.90 -25.60
C THR A 246 8.78 32.23 -26.00
N ALA A 247 7.45 32.27 -26.13
CA ALA A 247 6.70 33.51 -26.34
C ALA A 247 6.58 34.33 -25.04
N ALA A 248 6.20 35.60 -25.14
CA ALA A 248 5.90 36.46 -23.98
C ALA A 248 4.64 36.02 -23.18
N THR A 249 4.07 34.85 -23.51
CA THR A 249 2.84 34.32 -22.91
C THR A 249 3.12 32.94 -22.31
N THR A 250 2.81 32.77 -21.04
CA THR A 250 2.91 31.49 -20.31
C THR A 250 1.53 30.88 -20.16
N GLY A 251 1.35 29.61 -20.54
CA GLY A 251 0.11 28.89 -20.27
C GLY A 251 0.13 28.36 -18.85
N VAL A 252 -0.99 28.46 -18.13
CA VAL A 252 -1.12 27.87 -16.79
C VAL A 252 -2.43 27.11 -16.71
N LEU A 253 -2.33 25.82 -16.39
CA LEU A 253 -3.48 25.03 -15.99
C LEU A 253 -3.73 25.26 -14.50
N VAL A 254 -4.99 25.49 -14.14
CA VAL A 254 -5.43 25.68 -12.76
C VAL A 254 -6.52 24.66 -12.48
N ALA A 255 -6.43 23.96 -11.35
CA ALA A 255 -7.45 22.99 -10.94
C ALA A 255 -7.82 23.17 -9.47
N ILE A 256 -9.12 23.21 -9.19
CA ILE A 256 -9.67 23.32 -7.85
C ILE A 256 -9.80 21.91 -7.27
N ARG A 257 -9.39 21.76 -6.00
CA ARG A 257 -9.40 20.47 -5.30
C ARG A 257 -10.17 20.58 -3.98
N ASP A 258 -10.97 19.55 -3.72
CA ASP A 258 -11.71 19.38 -2.46
C ASP A 258 -10.86 18.78 -1.33
N THR A 259 -9.56 18.61 -1.58
CA THR A 259 -8.61 18.01 -0.64
C THR A 259 -7.32 18.82 -0.58
N ALA A 260 -6.72 18.88 0.62
CA ALA A 260 -5.39 19.42 0.88
C ALA A 260 -4.31 18.31 0.91
N GLU A 261 -4.66 17.10 0.45
CA GLU A 261 -3.66 16.03 0.36
C GLU A 261 -2.61 16.35 -0.71
N PRO A 262 -1.32 16.09 -0.46
CA PRO A 262 -0.28 16.29 -1.45
C PRO A 262 -0.51 15.38 -2.66
N ILE A 263 -0.05 15.83 -3.81
CA ILE A 263 -0.08 15.03 -5.04
C ILE A 263 1.00 13.94 -4.91
N SER A 264 0.69 12.74 -5.42
CA SER A 264 1.68 11.66 -5.43
C SER A 264 2.82 12.01 -6.38
N THR A 265 4.04 11.57 -6.05
CA THR A 265 5.21 11.80 -6.91
C THR A 265 5.04 11.21 -8.31
N GLU A 266 4.28 10.12 -8.44
CA GLU A 266 3.96 9.55 -9.74
C GLU A 266 3.01 10.44 -10.57
N ASP A 267 2.00 11.02 -9.93
CA ASP A 267 1.07 11.91 -10.62
C ASP A 267 1.76 13.22 -11.02
N GLU A 268 2.62 13.77 -10.16
CA GLU A 268 3.44 14.95 -10.45
C GLU A 268 4.30 14.74 -11.71
N GLN A 269 5.01 13.61 -11.82
CA GLN A 269 5.80 13.27 -13.02
C GLN A 269 4.95 13.18 -14.29
N LEU A 270 3.72 12.65 -14.19
CA LEU A 270 2.82 12.58 -15.33
C LEU A 270 2.30 13.97 -15.73
N LEU A 271 2.06 14.86 -14.76
CA LEU A 271 1.69 16.26 -15.02
C LEU A 271 2.83 17.05 -15.65
N GLU A 272 4.07 16.84 -15.20
CA GLU A 272 5.26 17.44 -15.84
C GLU A 272 5.41 16.95 -17.29
N LEU A 273 5.14 15.67 -17.54
CA LEU A 273 5.16 15.12 -18.90
C LEU A 273 4.05 15.70 -19.78
N LEU A 274 2.84 15.89 -19.23
CA LEU A 274 1.76 16.61 -19.91
C LEU A 274 2.19 18.04 -20.25
N ALA A 275 2.75 18.74 -19.27
CA ALA A 275 3.18 20.12 -19.38
C ALA A 275 4.24 20.28 -20.48
N SER A 276 5.27 19.43 -20.46
CA SER A 276 6.34 19.41 -21.45
C SER A 276 5.82 19.21 -22.87
N HIS A 277 4.90 18.25 -23.09
CA HIS A 277 4.31 18.05 -24.41
C HIS A 277 3.47 19.24 -24.86
N ALA A 278 2.64 19.79 -23.98
CA ALA A 278 1.82 20.97 -24.29
C ALA A 278 2.68 22.20 -24.60
N SER A 279 3.69 22.47 -23.79
CA SER A 279 4.69 23.53 -23.98
C SER A 279 5.37 23.47 -25.35
N MET A 280 5.80 22.29 -25.79
CA MET A 280 6.40 22.11 -27.12
C MET A 280 5.43 22.44 -28.26
N VAL A 281 4.15 22.05 -28.12
CA VAL A 281 3.14 22.33 -29.15
C VAL A 281 2.77 23.81 -29.15
N LEU A 282 2.54 24.42 -27.98
CA LEU A 282 2.30 25.86 -27.86
C LEU A 282 3.44 26.66 -28.48
N THR A 283 4.69 26.33 -28.16
CA THR A 283 5.87 26.97 -28.75
C THR A 283 5.83 26.96 -30.27
N ARG A 284 5.43 25.83 -30.88
CA ARG A 284 5.29 25.72 -32.34
C ARG A 284 4.17 26.59 -32.88
N LEU A 285 3.01 26.61 -32.22
CA LEU A 285 1.84 27.39 -32.65
C LEU A 285 2.12 28.90 -32.57
N TYR A 286 2.76 29.36 -31.50
CA TYR A 286 3.16 30.76 -31.34
C TYR A 286 4.34 31.18 -32.24
N SER A 287 5.20 30.24 -32.64
CA SER A 287 6.32 30.49 -33.57
C SER A 287 5.96 30.31 -35.05
N GLY A 288 4.73 29.87 -35.37
CA GLY A 288 4.23 29.67 -36.73
C GLY A 288 4.09 30.99 -37.51
N PRO A 289 4.06 30.97 -38.86
CA PRO A 289 4.47 32.10 -39.70
C PRO A 289 3.45 33.25 -39.72
N GLY A 290 3.62 34.20 -38.79
CA GLY A 290 2.92 35.49 -38.76
C GLY A 290 3.83 36.71 -38.59
N GLN A 291 5.14 36.53 -38.38
CA GLN A 291 6.05 37.64 -38.08
C GLN A 291 7.37 37.51 -38.85
N GLY A 292 7.37 37.98 -40.11
CA GLY A 292 8.58 37.98 -40.92
C GLY A 292 8.35 38.05 -42.42
N ARG A 293 7.67 39.09 -42.91
CA ARG A 293 7.80 39.48 -44.33
C ARG A 293 8.26 40.94 -44.37
N PRO A 294 9.55 41.22 -44.67
CA PRO A 294 9.93 42.56 -45.05
C PRO A 294 9.31 42.83 -46.42
N ASP A 295 8.39 43.79 -46.48
CA ASP A 295 7.98 44.41 -47.74
C ASP A 295 9.21 45.15 -48.29
N ASN A 296 9.86 44.55 -49.28
CA ASN A 296 10.79 45.25 -50.15
C ASN A 296 10.01 45.70 -51.39
N ARG A 297 9.61 46.97 -51.40
CA ARG A 297 9.45 47.79 -52.60
C ARG A 297 10.03 49.17 -52.36
#